data_AF-A0A5R8YUK8-F1
#
_entry.id   AF-A0A5R8YUK8-F1
#
_cell.length_a   1.000
_cell.length_b   1.000
_cell.length_c   1.000
_cell.angle_alpha   90.00
_cell.angle_beta   90.00
_cell.angle_gamma   90.00
#
_symmetry.space_group_name_H-M   'P 1'
#
loop_
_entity.id
_entity.type
_entity.pdbx_description
1 polymer ?
#
loop_
_entity_poly.entity_id
_entity_poly.type
_entity_poly.pdbx_seq_one_letter_code
_entity_poly.pdbx_strand_id
1 'polypeptide(L)'
;MAYARRTSRPGLATADDLLAAVSRGLGADPGANPATDPGADLARGSAGDLGAYLGADLGAGPRPDLGADLGLEVVTEDVRAEPSWDTSPATMLSLARRVRTALLDEGFDGVVVTHGLDTVEETAFLTDLLAGQAAHRGGIVFTGAVRPLDALSSDGPRNLASSLVAAADPALRGVGAVVCAGDELHAARWVTMADATAVTALSSAPAPVLGRVADGGAEMCAAPPPRPPEPEGEPETNVALVKTYPEMDPVLLTAVVDAGARGVVLEGTGAGNVPVGLFTTISELAEWDIPVVVASRCRTRAVPLEALPPGYGLAAKVGAIGARGLAPVKARYALMAALGGGGRQAVRDWFARL
;
A
#
# COMPACT_ATOMS: atom_id res chain seq x y z
N MET A 1 9.21 2.44 11.54
CA MET A 1 10.03 1.73 10.53
C MET A 1 11.11 0.93 11.23
N ALA A 2 11.48 -0.22 10.68
CA ALA A 2 12.62 -1.02 11.11
C ALA A 2 13.51 -1.34 9.90
N TYR A 3 14.82 -1.22 10.07
CA TYR A 3 15.83 -1.47 9.05
C TYR A 3 16.62 -2.71 9.44
N ALA A 4 16.84 -3.64 8.51
CA ALA A 4 17.55 -4.88 8.79
C ALA A 4 18.89 -4.94 8.06
N ARG A 5 19.91 -5.44 8.75
CA ARG A 5 21.22 -5.78 8.19
C ARG A 5 21.64 -7.17 8.65
N ARG A 6 22.15 -8.03 7.76
CA ARG A 6 22.60 -9.38 8.18
C ARG A 6 23.91 -9.27 8.96
N THR A 7 23.97 -9.89 10.14
CA THR A 7 25.24 -10.04 10.87
C THR A 7 26.04 -11.23 10.33
N SER A 8 27.38 -11.16 10.40
CA SER A 8 28.29 -12.12 9.77
C SER A 8 28.42 -13.48 10.49
N ARG A 9 27.42 -13.93 11.25
CA ARG A 9 27.47 -15.21 11.98
C ARG A 9 26.62 -16.29 11.30
N PRO A 10 27.17 -17.49 11.03
CA PRO A 10 26.42 -18.57 10.41
C PRO A 10 25.60 -19.32 11.48
N GLY A 11 24.31 -19.03 11.56
CA GLY A 11 23.35 -19.80 12.35
C GLY A 11 21.94 -19.29 12.05
N LEU A 12 21.17 -20.02 11.23
CA LEU A 12 19.76 -19.75 10.99
C LEU A 12 18.97 -20.21 12.23
N ALA A 13 18.19 -19.32 12.83
CA ALA A 13 17.25 -19.67 13.90
C ALA A 13 16.13 -20.57 13.34
N THR A 14 15.73 -21.60 14.08
CA THR A 14 14.69 -22.54 13.63
C THR A 14 13.28 -21.98 13.89
N ALA A 15 12.26 -22.56 13.25
CA ALA A 15 10.85 -22.16 13.46
C ALA A 15 10.41 -22.28 14.94
N ASP A 16 10.97 -23.22 15.68
CA ASP A 16 10.70 -23.41 17.11
C ASP A 16 11.38 -22.34 17.98
N ASP A 17 12.56 -21.85 17.58
CA ASP A 17 13.24 -20.72 18.25
C ASP A 17 12.42 -19.42 18.10
N LEU A 18 11.83 -19.21 16.92
CA LEU A 18 10.93 -18.09 16.63
C LEU A 18 9.66 -18.12 17.48
N LEU A 19 9.02 -19.29 17.61
CA LEU A 19 7.83 -19.47 18.44
C LEU A 19 8.13 -19.32 19.93
N ALA A 20 9.28 -19.83 20.40
CA ALA A 20 9.70 -19.71 21.80
C ALA A 20 10.06 -18.26 22.19
N ALA A 21 10.59 -17.44 21.26
CA ALA A 21 10.80 -16.01 21.47
C ALA A 21 9.46 -15.26 21.63
N VAL A 22 8.47 -15.58 20.80
CA VAL A 22 7.13 -14.95 20.83
C VAL A 22 6.33 -15.35 22.08
N SER A 23 6.33 -16.63 22.48
CA SER A 23 5.53 -17.11 23.62
C SER A 23 5.99 -16.60 24.99
N ARG A 24 7.26 -16.20 25.14
CA ARG A 24 7.79 -15.66 26.42
C ARG A 24 7.39 -14.19 26.69
N GLY A 25 6.59 -13.58 25.81
CA GLY A 25 6.23 -12.16 25.87
C GLY A 25 4.89 -11.78 26.50
N LEU A 26 4.03 -12.73 26.88
CA LEU A 26 2.60 -12.50 27.19
C LEU A 26 2.26 -12.04 28.63
N GLY A 27 3.14 -11.31 29.32
CA GLY A 27 2.83 -10.75 30.65
C GLY A 27 2.31 -9.32 30.56
N ALA A 28 1.00 -9.10 30.53
CA ALA A 28 0.39 -7.76 30.60
C ALA A 28 -0.20 -7.49 32.02
N ASP A 29 0.01 -6.26 32.51
CA ASP A 29 -0.50 -5.72 33.78
C ASP A 29 -1.89 -5.08 33.57
N PRO A 30 -2.95 -5.50 34.29
CA PRO A 30 -4.32 -5.06 34.02
C PRO A 30 -4.67 -3.80 34.82
N GLY A 31 -4.59 -2.62 34.22
CA GLY A 31 -4.89 -1.40 34.96
C GLY A 31 -5.14 -0.13 34.14
N ALA A 32 -6.19 -0.10 33.31
CA ALA A 32 -6.82 1.17 32.93
C ALA A 32 -8.27 0.95 32.47
N ASN A 33 -9.21 1.64 33.13
CA ASN A 33 -10.61 1.72 32.74
C ASN A 33 -10.92 3.18 32.37
N PRO A 34 -11.53 3.48 31.22
CA PRO A 34 -12.19 4.76 31.03
C PRO A 34 -13.67 4.57 30.71
N ALA A 35 -14.52 4.93 31.68
CA ALA A 35 -15.93 5.21 31.43
C ALA A 35 -16.07 6.69 31.05
N THR A 36 -15.96 7.01 29.76
CA THR A 36 -16.36 8.31 29.18
C THR A 36 -16.95 8.07 27.79
N ASP A 37 -18.08 8.73 27.50
CA ASP A 37 -18.81 8.63 26.23
C ASP A 37 -17.99 9.26 25.08
N PRO A 38 -17.43 8.46 24.15
CA PRO A 38 -16.50 8.94 23.14
C PRO A 38 -17.17 9.78 22.03
N GLY A 39 -18.50 9.75 21.91
CA GLY A 39 -19.21 10.48 20.85
C GLY A 39 -19.18 12.01 21.01
N ALA A 40 -19.04 12.50 22.25
CA ALA A 40 -19.11 13.94 22.54
C ALA A 40 -17.77 14.67 22.35
N ASP A 41 -16.63 13.98 22.52
CA ASP A 41 -15.28 14.56 22.36
C ASP A 41 -14.82 14.61 20.90
N LEU A 42 -15.27 13.67 20.06
CA LEU A 42 -14.96 13.64 18.62
C LEU A 42 -15.45 14.88 17.85
N ALA A 43 -16.50 15.54 18.33
CA ALA A 43 -17.02 16.76 17.73
C ALA A 43 -16.29 18.04 18.18
N ARG A 44 -15.41 17.95 19.19
CA ARG A 44 -14.80 19.12 19.87
C ARG A 44 -13.27 19.11 19.94
N GLY A 45 -12.60 17.98 19.71
CA GLY A 45 -11.15 17.83 19.82
C GLY A 45 -10.39 17.85 18.49
N SER A 46 -9.22 18.52 18.47
CA SER A 46 -8.26 18.44 17.36
C SER A 46 -7.66 17.03 17.24
N ALA A 47 -7.28 16.63 16.03
CA ALA A 47 -6.69 15.32 15.67
C ALA A 47 -5.56 14.78 16.59
N GLY A 48 -4.95 15.62 17.43
CA GLY A 48 -3.94 15.22 18.42
C GLY A 48 -4.46 14.30 19.54
N ASP A 49 -5.72 14.43 19.98
CA ASP A 49 -6.23 13.63 21.11
C ASP A 49 -6.53 12.17 20.73
N LEU A 50 -6.94 11.91 19.48
CA LEU A 50 -7.11 10.56 18.94
C LEU A 50 -5.77 9.83 18.75
N GLY A 51 -4.73 10.56 18.33
CA GLY A 51 -3.37 10.03 18.16
C GLY A 51 -2.75 9.54 19.48
N ALA A 52 -3.08 10.17 20.60
CA ALA A 52 -2.63 9.72 21.93
C ALA A 52 -3.39 8.47 22.41
N TYR A 53 -4.68 8.33 22.08
CA TYR A 53 -5.49 7.15 22.42
C TYR A 53 -5.13 5.91 21.59
N LEU A 54 -4.71 6.09 20.34
CA LEU A 54 -4.37 4.99 19.41
C LEU A 54 -2.85 4.73 19.30
N GLY A 55 -2.01 5.73 19.58
CA GLY A 55 -0.54 5.64 19.48
C GLY A 55 0.11 4.80 20.57
N ALA A 56 -0.61 4.49 21.65
CA ALA A 56 -0.09 3.65 22.74
C ALA A 56 0.13 2.18 22.32
N ASP A 57 -0.58 1.70 21.29
CA ASP A 57 -0.57 0.28 20.89
C ASP A 57 0.43 -0.05 19.76
N LEU A 58 0.89 0.98 19.04
CA LEU A 58 1.89 0.84 17.96
C LEU A 58 3.28 1.38 18.33
N GLY A 59 3.39 2.13 19.43
CA GLY A 59 4.63 2.78 19.89
C GLY A 59 5.63 1.85 20.60
N ALA A 60 5.27 0.59 20.84
CA ALA A 60 6.23 -0.42 21.26
C ALA A 60 6.99 -0.90 20.02
N GLY A 61 8.08 -0.22 19.68
CA GLY A 61 9.08 -0.76 18.75
C GLY A 61 9.46 -2.20 19.14
N PRO A 62 10.00 -3.01 18.19
CA PRO A 62 10.43 -4.36 18.50
C PRO A 62 11.29 -4.38 19.76
N ARG A 63 11.14 -5.41 20.59
CA ARG A 63 12.03 -5.58 21.73
C ARG A 63 13.48 -5.55 21.23
N PRO A 64 14.43 -4.99 22.01
CA PRO A 64 15.83 -4.87 21.58
C PRO A 64 16.49 -6.19 21.16
N ASP A 65 15.93 -7.34 21.55
CA ASP A 65 16.43 -8.69 21.32
C ASP A 65 15.87 -9.38 20.06
N LEU A 66 14.74 -8.94 19.48
CA LEU A 66 14.13 -9.64 18.32
C LEU A 66 15.08 -9.72 17.12
N GLY A 67 15.83 -8.65 16.85
CA GLY A 67 16.86 -8.68 15.80
C GLY A 67 17.95 -9.71 16.11
N ALA A 68 18.45 -9.73 17.35
CA ALA A 68 19.49 -10.65 17.77
C ALA A 68 19.05 -12.13 17.69
N ASP A 69 17.83 -12.43 18.09
CA ASP A 69 17.22 -13.76 17.98
C ASP A 69 17.11 -14.21 16.51
N LEU A 70 16.94 -13.27 15.58
CA LEU A 70 16.89 -13.49 14.14
C LEU A 70 18.28 -13.45 13.45
N GLY A 71 19.35 -13.12 14.17
CA GLY A 71 20.69 -12.89 13.59
C GLY A 71 20.80 -11.61 12.75
N LEU A 72 19.88 -10.66 12.96
CA LEU A 72 19.78 -9.39 12.24
C LEU A 72 20.20 -8.21 13.15
N GLU A 73 20.97 -7.29 12.59
CA GLU A 73 21.14 -5.96 13.17
C GLU A 73 19.93 -5.12 12.74
N VAL A 74 19.11 -4.72 13.71
CA VAL A 74 17.87 -3.96 13.47
C VAL A 74 18.02 -2.54 14.00
N VAL A 75 17.80 -1.55 13.14
CA VAL A 75 17.71 -0.14 13.51
C VAL A 75 16.25 0.29 13.40
N THR A 76 15.73 1.00 14.38
CA THR A 76 14.33 1.45 14.40
C THR A 76 14.25 2.97 14.28
N GLU A 77 13.26 3.45 13.53
CA GLU A 77 12.95 4.87 13.39
C GLU A 77 11.44 5.08 13.40
N ASP A 78 10.98 6.00 14.23
CA ASP A 78 9.60 6.46 14.24
C ASP A 78 9.44 7.62 13.26
N VAL A 79 8.75 7.36 12.16
CA VAL A 79 8.51 8.39 11.12
C VAL A 79 7.27 9.19 11.44
N ARG A 80 6.16 8.50 11.76
CA ARG A 80 4.87 9.07 12.19
C ARG A 80 4.07 8.05 13.00
N ALA A 81 3.29 8.56 13.95
CA ALA A 81 2.28 7.82 14.69
C ALA A 81 0.90 8.42 14.39
N GLU A 82 0.22 7.86 13.39
CA GLU A 82 -1.14 8.23 13.00
C GLU A 82 -1.90 6.96 12.55
N PRO A 83 -3.22 6.88 12.72
CA PRO A 83 -3.98 5.77 12.19
C PRO A 83 -3.94 5.76 10.65
N SER A 84 -4.00 4.58 10.05
CA SER A 84 -3.82 4.43 8.59
C SER A 84 -4.90 5.14 7.77
N TRP A 85 -6.12 5.30 8.28
CA TRP A 85 -7.20 6.05 7.60
C TRP A 85 -6.98 7.57 7.57
N ASP A 86 -6.09 8.10 8.41
CA ASP A 86 -5.69 9.51 8.39
C ASP A 86 -4.39 9.74 7.60
N THR A 87 -3.77 8.67 7.07
CA THR A 87 -2.51 8.77 6.34
C THR A 87 -2.70 9.52 5.03
N SER A 88 -2.09 10.71 4.94
CA SER A 88 -2.17 11.56 3.76
C SER A 88 -1.25 11.06 2.62
N PRO A 89 -1.55 11.35 1.33
CA PRO A 89 -0.61 11.08 0.24
C PRO A 89 0.77 11.71 0.45
N ALA A 90 0.85 12.89 1.07
CA ALA A 90 2.13 13.52 1.42
C ALA A 90 2.94 12.71 2.45
N THR A 91 2.26 12.12 3.45
CA THR A 91 2.88 11.18 4.39
C THR A 91 3.38 9.95 3.64
N MET A 92 2.54 9.34 2.77
CA MET A 92 2.91 8.16 2.00
C MET A 92 4.14 8.41 1.10
N LEU A 93 4.19 9.56 0.41
CA LEU A 93 5.35 9.97 -0.39
C LEU A 93 6.61 10.12 0.47
N SER A 94 6.47 10.69 1.68
CA SER A 94 7.59 10.84 2.62
C SER A 94 8.13 9.48 3.07
N LEU A 95 7.24 8.52 3.37
CA LEU A 95 7.63 7.14 3.69
C LEU A 95 8.36 6.47 2.52
N ALA A 96 7.82 6.59 1.30
CA ALA A 96 8.45 6.03 0.11
C ALA A 96 9.86 6.60 -0.16
N ARG A 97 10.05 7.91 0.03
CA ARG A 97 11.37 8.55 -0.06
C ARG A 97 12.32 8.07 1.02
N ARG A 98 11.86 7.96 2.26
CA ARG A 98 12.68 7.45 3.37
C ARG A 98 13.16 6.02 3.11
N VAL A 99 12.28 5.15 2.60
CA VAL A 99 12.62 3.78 2.18
C VAL A 99 13.74 3.79 1.13
N ARG A 100 13.66 4.68 0.13
CA ARG A 100 14.71 4.82 -0.88
C ARG A 100 16.03 5.26 -0.27
N THR A 101 16.03 6.29 0.58
CA THR A 101 17.23 6.80 1.26
C THR A 101 17.88 5.72 2.13
N ALA A 102 17.09 4.94 2.86
CA ALA A 102 17.60 3.82 3.67
C ALA A 102 18.38 2.80 2.81
N LEU A 103 17.82 2.43 1.66
CA LEU A 103 18.41 1.41 0.80
C LEU A 103 19.60 1.94 0.00
N LEU A 104 19.44 3.09 -0.65
CA LEU A 104 20.40 3.63 -1.62
C LEU A 104 21.54 4.40 -0.95
N ASP A 105 21.22 5.23 0.05
CA ASP A 105 22.18 6.18 0.62
C ASP A 105 22.81 5.65 1.91
N GLU A 106 22.01 5.01 2.77
CA GLU A 106 22.45 4.46 4.06
C GLU A 106 22.92 3.00 3.97
N GLY A 107 22.57 2.30 2.89
CA GLY A 107 23.08 0.98 2.56
C GLY A 107 22.51 -0.18 3.39
N PHE A 108 21.28 -0.06 3.88
CA PHE A 108 20.56 -1.15 4.54
C PHE A 108 20.26 -2.31 3.56
N ASP A 109 20.15 -3.53 4.08
CA ASP A 109 19.87 -4.73 3.27
C ASP A 109 18.37 -4.89 2.97
N GLY A 110 17.52 -4.31 3.81
CA GLY A 110 16.07 -4.28 3.64
C GLY A 110 15.39 -3.31 4.60
N VAL A 111 14.16 -2.95 4.28
CA VAL A 111 13.30 -2.06 5.08
C VAL A 111 11.98 -2.74 5.39
N VAL A 112 11.59 -2.70 6.65
CA VAL A 112 10.26 -3.05 7.14
C VAL A 112 9.50 -1.80 7.55
N VAL A 113 8.34 -1.58 6.95
CA VAL A 113 7.43 -0.49 7.30
C VAL A 113 6.25 -1.07 8.07
N THR A 114 6.20 -0.78 9.37
CA THR A 114 5.01 -1.03 10.20
C THR A 114 3.94 0.00 9.86
N HIS A 115 2.74 -0.48 9.51
CA HIS A 115 1.65 0.35 9.01
C HIS A 115 0.29 -0.25 9.42
N GLY A 116 -0.70 0.60 9.69
CA GLY A 116 -2.08 0.15 9.87
C GLY A 116 -2.64 -0.45 8.58
N LEU A 117 -3.43 -1.52 8.69
CA LEU A 117 -3.78 -2.32 7.51
C LEU A 117 -4.80 -1.66 6.59
N ASP A 118 -5.61 -0.70 7.06
CA ASP A 118 -6.70 -0.10 6.28
C ASP A 118 -6.24 0.54 4.96
N THR A 119 -5.05 1.16 4.96
CA THR A 119 -4.47 1.81 3.77
C THR A 119 -3.09 1.28 3.43
N VAL A 120 -2.68 0.13 3.99
CA VAL A 120 -1.35 -0.45 3.70
C VAL A 120 -1.18 -0.75 2.22
N GLU A 121 -2.24 -1.16 1.52
CA GLU A 121 -2.17 -1.45 0.09
C GLU A 121 -1.91 -0.20 -0.76
N GLU A 122 -2.33 0.97 -0.28
CA GLU A 122 -2.14 2.26 -0.91
C GLU A 122 -0.70 2.73 -0.72
N THR A 123 -0.22 2.78 0.53
CA THR A 123 1.15 3.20 0.85
C THR A 123 2.20 2.26 0.26
N ALA A 124 1.96 0.94 0.32
CA ALA A 124 2.87 -0.05 -0.27
C ALA A 124 2.93 0.10 -1.79
N PHE A 125 1.79 0.33 -2.46
CA PHE A 125 1.77 0.50 -3.91
C PHE A 125 2.42 1.82 -4.34
N LEU A 126 2.18 2.93 -3.65
CA LEU A 126 2.87 4.18 -3.93
C LEU A 126 4.40 4.05 -3.73
N THR A 127 4.81 3.33 -2.69
CA THR A 127 6.23 3.01 -2.48
C THR A 127 6.78 2.14 -3.61
N ASP A 128 6.01 1.18 -4.09
CA ASP A 128 6.37 0.33 -5.23
C ASP A 128 6.61 1.15 -6.51
N LEU A 129 5.73 2.10 -6.81
CA LEU A 129 5.86 3.05 -7.93
C LEU A 129 7.15 3.86 -7.84
N LEU A 130 7.51 4.29 -6.62
CA LEU A 130 8.67 5.13 -6.39
C LEU A 130 9.96 4.33 -6.15
N ALA A 131 9.92 3.02 -5.92
CA ALA A 131 11.11 2.30 -5.47
C ALA A 131 12.28 2.33 -6.46
N GLY A 132 12.02 2.32 -7.78
CA GLY A 132 13.06 2.35 -8.83
C GLY A 132 14.24 1.42 -8.53
N GLN A 133 15.46 1.94 -8.61
CA GLN A 133 16.69 1.20 -8.26
C GLN A 133 16.76 0.69 -6.82
N ALA A 134 16.05 1.32 -5.86
CA ALA A 134 16.06 0.86 -4.47
C ALA A 134 15.51 -0.57 -4.34
N ALA A 135 14.53 -0.94 -5.17
CA ALA A 135 13.98 -2.30 -5.19
C ALA A 135 15.04 -3.36 -5.53
N HIS A 136 16.07 -3.03 -6.33
CA HIS A 136 17.17 -3.94 -6.65
C HIS A 136 18.24 -4.00 -5.56
N ARG A 137 18.29 -3.01 -4.67
CA ARG A 137 19.29 -2.90 -3.60
C ARG A 137 18.93 -3.72 -2.36
N GLY A 138 17.65 -3.76 -1.98
CA GLY A 138 17.17 -4.46 -0.80
C GLY A 138 15.67 -4.72 -0.81
N GLY A 139 15.21 -5.56 0.12
CA GLY A 139 13.79 -5.89 0.26
C GLY A 139 12.99 -4.73 0.84
N ILE A 140 11.77 -4.51 0.34
CA ILE A 140 10.83 -3.51 0.85
C ILE A 140 9.57 -4.24 1.31
N VAL A 141 9.38 -4.34 2.63
CA VAL A 141 8.28 -5.11 3.22
C VAL A 141 7.41 -4.19 4.08
N PHE A 142 6.11 -4.14 3.79
CA PHE A 142 5.11 -3.52 4.64
C PHE A 142 4.46 -4.58 5.52
N THR A 143 4.11 -4.24 6.74
CA THR A 143 3.42 -5.17 7.65
C THR A 143 2.59 -4.44 8.67
N GLY A 144 1.65 -5.15 9.28
CA GLY A 144 0.75 -4.64 10.30
C GLY A 144 0.09 -5.78 11.04
N ALA A 145 -0.91 -5.45 11.86
CA ALA A 145 -1.71 -6.41 12.59
C ALA A 145 -3.19 -6.07 12.45
N VAL A 146 -4.03 -7.10 12.38
CA VAL A 146 -5.50 -6.92 12.46
C VAL A 146 -5.91 -6.79 13.92
N ARG A 147 -5.24 -7.50 14.82
CA ARG A 147 -5.51 -7.47 16.26
C ARG A 147 -4.60 -6.49 16.99
N PRO A 148 -5.09 -5.83 18.05
CA PRO A 148 -4.26 -5.08 18.99
C PRO A 148 -3.09 -5.90 19.51
N LEU A 149 -2.03 -5.21 19.96
CA LEU A 149 -0.81 -5.88 20.42
C LEU A 149 -1.04 -6.67 21.71
N ASP A 150 -1.91 -6.18 22.59
CA ASP A 150 -2.27 -6.76 23.88
C ASP A 150 -3.25 -7.95 23.80
N ALA A 151 -3.79 -8.24 22.61
CA ALA A 151 -4.72 -9.35 22.41
C ALA A 151 -4.05 -10.71 22.63
N LEU A 152 -4.78 -11.65 23.24
CA LEU A 152 -4.33 -13.02 23.59
C LEU A 152 -3.72 -13.81 22.42
N SER A 153 -4.02 -13.43 21.19
CA SER A 153 -3.41 -14.01 19.98
C SER A 153 -3.21 -12.93 18.92
N SER A 154 -2.49 -11.87 19.31
CA SER A 154 -2.07 -10.82 18.39
C SER A 154 -1.21 -11.39 17.26
N ASP A 155 -1.50 -10.98 16.03
CA ASP A 155 -0.75 -11.36 14.83
C ASP A 155 0.48 -10.47 14.59
N GLY A 156 0.55 -9.30 15.24
CA GLY A 156 1.61 -8.31 15.05
C GLY A 156 3.05 -8.83 15.26
N PRO A 157 3.37 -9.48 16.39
CA PRO A 157 4.73 -9.97 16.64
C PRO A 157 5.22 -10.96 15.57
N ARG A 158 4.34 -11.87 15.13
CA ARG A 158 4.66 -12.86 14.10
C ARG A 158 4.84 -12.20 12.73
N ASN A 159 3.92 -11.32 12.35
CA ASN A 159 4.01 -10.58 11.09
C ASN A 159 5.30 -9.74 11.02
N LEU A 160 5.68 -9.08 12.11
CA LEU A 160 6.92 -8.30 12.20
C LEU A 160 8.17 -9.17 12.05
N ALA A 161 8.24 -10.30 12.76
CA ALA A 161 9.37 -11.22 12.66
C ALA A 161 9.52 -11.77 11.22
N SER A 162 8.43 -12.24 10.62
CA SER A 162 8.42 -12.73 9.23
C SER A 162 8.81 -11.63 8.25
N SER A 163 8.39 -10.39 8.49
CA SER A 163 8.76 -9.24 7.66
C SER A 163 10.25 -8.89 7.72
N LEU A 164 10.85 -8.94 8.92
CA LEU A 164 12.28 -8.71 9.10
C LEU A 164 13.12 -9.77 8.39
N VAL A 165 12.73 -11.04 8.52
CA VAL A 165 13.36 -12.16 7.81
C VAL A 165 13.27 -11.94 6.29
N ALA A 166 12.07 -11.65 5.78
CA ALA A 166 11.86 -11.43 4.35
C ALA A 166 12.64 -10.21 3.82
N ALA A 167 12.64 -9.09 4.54
CA ALA A 167 13.35 -7.88 4.13
C ALA A 167 14.86 -8.10 4.03
N ALA A 168 15.43 -8.91 4.93
CA ALA A 168 16.86 -9.26 4.93
C ALA A 168 17.22 -10.39 3.94
N ASP A 169 16.25 -10.97 3.24
CA ASP A 169 16.48 -12.06 2.29
C ASP A 169 16.82 -11.52 0.88
N PRO A 170 17.95 -11.93 0.27
CA PRO A 170 18.27 -11.57 -1.11
C PRO A 170 17.21 -11.96 -2.13
N ALA A 171 16.34 -12.94 -1.84
CA ALA A 171 15.22 -13.34 -2.69
C ALA A 171 14.23 -12.19 -2.96
N LEU A 172 14.17 -11.18 -2.10
CA LEU A 172 13.29 -10.01 -2.28
C LEU A 172 13.91 -8.92 -3.17
N ARG A 173 15.18 -9.01 -3.55
CA ARG A 173 15.81 -8.01 -4.43
C ARG A 173 15.21 -8.07 -5.83
N GLY A 174 14.75 -6.93 -6.32
CA GLY A 174 14.10 -6.77 -7.62
C GLY A 174 12.61 -7.14 -7.63
N VAL A 175 12.05 -7.62 -6.51
CA VAL A 175 10.63 -7.99 -6.39
C VAL A 175 9.72 -6.75 -6.39
N GLY A 176 10.20 -5.63 -5.86
CA GLY A 176 9.38 -4.45 -5.56
C GLY A 176 8.92 -4.46 -4.10
N ALA A 177 7.98 -3.58 -3.76
CA ALA A 177 7.37 -3.56 -2.44
C ALA A 177 6.37 -4.71 -2.28
N VAL A 178 6.42 -5.35 -1.12
CA VAL A 178 5.48 -6.42 -0.72
C VAL A 178 4.81 -6.08 0.59
N VAL A 179 3.65 -6.67 0.84
CA VAL A 179 3.00 -6.68 2.15
C VAL A 179 3.10 -8.08 2.73
N CYS A 180 3.59 -8.20 3.97
CA CYS A 180 3.72 -9.45 4.70
C CYS A 180 2.68 -9.53 5.81
N ALA A 181 1.85 -10.57 5.77
CA ALA A 181 0.88 -10.92 6.81
C ALA A 181 0.64 -12.43 6.82
N GLY A 182 0.57 -13.04 8.00
CA GLY A 182 0.35 -14.49 8.12
C GLY A 182 1.42 -15.33 7.40
N ASP A 183 2.66 -14.84 7.37
CA ASP A 183 3.81 -15.34 6.59
C ASP A 183 3.63 -15.33 5.07
N GLU A 184 2.54 -14.78 4.53
CA GLU A 184 2.37 -14.61 3.09
C GLU A 184 3.00 -13.30 2.62
N LEU A 185 3.69 -13.34 1.48
CA LEU A 185 4.25 -12.18 0.81
C LEU A 185 3.37 -11.81 -0.38
N HIS A 186 2.67 -10.68 -0.27
CA HIS A 186 1.79 -10.19 -1.32
C HIS A 186 2.44 -9.05 -2.09
N ALA A 187 2.42 -9.10 -3.43
CA ALA A 187 2.87 -7.97 -4.24
C ALA A 187 2.01 -6.72 -3.92
N ALA A 188 2.64 -5.56 -3.69
CA ALA A 188 1.92 -4.31 -3.47
C ALA A 188 0.93 -4.00 -4.60
N ARG A 189 1.24 -4.40 -5.84
CA ARG A 189 0.33 -4.29 -7.00
C ARG A 189 -0.99 -5.06 -6.83
N TRP A 190 -0.99 -6.21 -6.16
CA TRP A 190 -2.16 -7.12 -6.15
C TRP A 190 -2.88 -7.21 -4.81
N VAL A 191 -2.18 -7.01 -3.71
CA VAL A 191 -2.73 -7.14 -2.35
C VAL A 191 -3.88 -6.17 -2.12
N THR A 192 -4.95 -6.60 -1.49
CA THR A 192 -6.01 -5.70 -1.01
C THR A 192 -6.61 -6.28 0.26
N MET A 193 -7.16 -5.43 1.11
CA MET A 193 -7.91 -5.89 2.28
C MET A 193 -9.28 -6.39 1.83
N ALA A 194 -9.47 -7.71 1.92
CA ALA A 194 -10.69 -8.40 1.52
C ALA A 194 -11.65 -8.64 2.70
N ASP A 195 -11.15 -8.65 3.94
CA ASP A 195 -11.93 -8.78 5.16
C ASP A 195 -11.44 -7.75 6.19
N ALA A 196 -12.36 -7.08 6.88
CA ALA A 196 -12.05 -6.02 7.83
C ALA A 196 -11.59 -6.54 9.21
N THR A 197 -11.71 -7.84 9.48
CA THR A 197 -11.61 -8.40 10.84
C THR A 197 -10.86 -9.72 10.93
N ALA A 198 -10.82 -10.50 9.85
CA ALA A 198 -10.12 -11.77 9.83
C ALA A 198 -8.60 -11.54 9.82
N VAL A 199 -7.84 -12.37 10.55
CA VAL A 199 -6.36 -12.33 10.48
C VAL A 199 -5.81 -12.65 9.08
N THR A 200 -6.63 -13.30 8.24
CA THR A 200 -6.40 -13.51 6.81
C THR A 200 -7.07 -12.41 5.97
N ALA A 201 -7.00 -11.16 6.44
CA ALA A 201 -7.67 -10.00 5.82
C ALA A 201 -7.15 -9.67 4.42
N LEU A 202 -5.85 -9.86 4.18
CA LEU A 202 -5.22 -9.48 2.93
C LEU A 202 -5.33 -10.59 1.87
N SER A 203 -5.59 -10.19 0.62
CA SER A 203 -5.68 -11.12 -0.50
C SER A 203 -5.09 -10.57 -1.78
N SER A 204 -4.26 -11.39 -2.46
CA SER A 204 -3.79 -11.12 -3.83
C SER A 204 -4.72 -11.69 -4.90
N ALA A 205 -5.69 -12.54 -4.54
CA ALA A 205 -6.48 -13.31 -5.50
C ALA A 205 -7.18 -12.40 -6.52
N PRO A 206 -7.30 -12.75 -7.81
CA PRO A 206 -6.91 -14.01 -8.41
C PRO A 206 -5.43 -14.09 -8.78
N ALA A 207 -4.62 -13.05 -8.50
CA ALA A 207 -3.19 -13.12 -8.68
C ALA A 207 -2.58 -14.00 -7.56
N PRO A 208 -1.43 -14.65 -7.82
CA PRO A 208 -0.79 -15.48 -6.81
C PRO A 208 -0.23 -14.64 -5.66
N VAL A 209 -0.15 -15.25 -4.48
CA VAL A 209 0.79 -14.82 -3.44
C VAL A 209 2.20 -15.01 -4.00
N LEU A 210 3.11 -14.06 -3.77
CA LEU A 210 4.45 -14.12 -4.35
C LEU A 210 5.32 -15.17 -3.69
N GLY A 211 5.17 -15.35 -2.39
CA GLY A 211 5.96 -16.27 -1.61
C GLY A 211 5.47 -16.40 -0.18
N ARG A 212 6.19 -17.20 0.59
CA ARG A 212 5.95 -17.40 2.02
C ARG A 212 7.24 -17.23 2.81
N VAL A 213 7.13 -16.84 4.06
CA VAL A 213 8.25 -16.83 4.99
C VAL A 213 8.26 -18.16 5.74
N ALA A 214 9.30 -18.96 5.53
CA ALA A 214 9.46 -20.29 6.12
C ALA A 214 10.94 -20.57 6.35
N ASP A 215 11.26 -21.40 7.35
CA ASP A 215 12.62 -21.89 7.64
C ASP A 215 13.69 -20.78 7.71
N GLY A 216 13.32 -19.60 8.21
CA GLY A 216 14.23 -18.46 8.38
C GLY A 216 14.57 -17.70 7.08
N GLY A 217 13.78 -17.88 6.02
CA GLY A 217 13.96 -17.16 4.75
C GLY A 217 12.65 -16.94 3.97
N ALA A 218 12.77 -16.28 2.81
CA ALA A 218 11.65 -16.07 1.90
C ALA A 218 11.63 -17.12 0.76
N GLU A 219 10.59 -17.93 0.71
CA GLU A 219 10.34 -18.90 -0.35
C GLU A 219 9.42 -18.29 -1.42
N MET A 220 9.98 -17.96 -2.59
CA MET A 220 9.21 -17.37 -3.69
C MET A 220 8.47 -18.44 -4.49
N CYS A 221 7.13 -18.37 -4.52
CA CYS A 221 6.25 -19.31 -5.21
C CYS A 221 5.77 -18.81 -6.57
N ALA A 222 5.89 -17.51 -6.86
CA ALA A 222 5.45 -16.90 -8.11
C ALA A 222 6.38 -15.76 -8.55
N ALA A 223 6.36 -15.47 -9.85
CA ALA A 223 7.08 -14.31 -10.39
C ALA A 223 6.42 -13.00 -9.93
N PRO A 224 7.24 -11.98 -9.59
CA PRO A 224 6.70 -10.65 -9.29
C PRO A 224 6.00 -10.05 -10.51
N PRO A 225 5.03 -9.15 -10.31
CA PRO A 225 4.53 -8.33 -11.42
C PRO A 225 5.67 -7.54 -12.05
N PRO A 226 5.55 -7.19 -13.35
CA PRO A 226 6.46 -6.23 -13.96
C PRO A 226 6.54 -4.95 -13.11
N ARG A 227 7.77 -4.44 -12.94
CA ARG A 227 8.00 -3.19 -12.23
C ARG A 227 7.28 -2.05 -12.97
N PRO A 228 6.61 -1.14 -12.25
CA PRO A 228 5.98 0.02 -12.87
C PRO A 228 7.03 0.93 -13.52
N PRO A 229 6.66 1.72 -14.54
CA PRO A 229 7.56 2.72 -15.11
C PRO A 229 7.96 3.73 -14.03
N GLU A 230 9.23 4.16 -14.03
CA GLU A 230 9.65 5.21 -13.10
C GLU A 230 8.89 6.53 -13.39
N PRO A 231 8.46 7.27 -12.34
CA PRO A 231 7.88 8.59 -12.53
C PRO A 231 8.91 9.55 -13.14
N GLU A 232 8.46 10.40 -14.06
CA GLU A 232 9.31 11.36 -14.77
C GLU A 232 9.44 12.70 -14.03
N GLY A 233 8.73 12.87 -12.91
CA GLY A 233 8.78 14.04 -12.05
C GLY A 233 8.08 13.79 -10.71
N GLU A 234 7.84 14.86 -9.97
CA GLU A 234 7.26 14.77 -8.63
C GLU A 234 5.76 14.43 -8.70
N PRO A 235 5.28 13.38 -8.01
CA PRO A 235 3.87 13.02 -8.02
C PRO A 235 2.92 14.16 -7.62
N GLU A 236 1.84 14.33 -8.38
CA GLU A 236 0.77 15.28 -8.09
C GLU A 236 -0.26 14.65 -7.15
N THR A 237 -0.37 15.13 -5.91
CA THR A 237 -1.21 14.52 -4.88
C THR A 237 -2.71 14.86 -5.01
N ASN A 238 -3.07 15.89 -5.76
CA ASN A 238 -4.46 16.32 -5.93
C ASN A 238 -5.18 15.48 -6.99
N VAL A 239 -5.35 14.19 -6.70
CA VAL A 239 -6.09 13.24 -7.55
C VAL A 239 -7.32 12.74 -6.83
N ALA A 240 -8.49 12.93 -7.45
CA ALA A 240 -9.76 12.45 -6.93
C ALA A 240 -10.00 10.98 -7.31
N LEU A 241 -10.64 10.22 -6.43
CA LEU A 241 -11.19 8.89 -6.71
C LEU A 241 -12.70 8.95 -6.52
N VAL A 242 -13.45 8.68 -7.57
CA VAL A 242 -14.90 8.82 -7.60
C VAL A 242 -15.55 7.49 -7.96
N LYS A 243 -16.40 6.99 -7.06
CA LYS A 243 -17.18 5.80 -7.29
C LYS A 243 -18.38 6.10 -8.17
N THR A 244 -18.48 5.39 -9.30
CA THR A 244 -19.63 5.54 -10.19
C THR A 244 -20.80 4.67 -9.75
N TYR A 245 -22.01 5.15 -10.06
CA TYR A 245 -23.26 4.46 -9.81
C TYR A 245 -24.29 4.79 -10.92
N PRO A 246 -25.34 3.97 -11.10
CA PRO A 246 -26.40 4.26 -12.07
C PRO A 246 -26.99 5.65 -11.84
N GLU A 247 -27.21 6.42 -12.90
CA GLU A 247 -27.74 7.79 -12.83
C GLU A 247 -26.87 8.78 -12.03
N MET A 248 -25.56 8.50 -11.89
CA MET A 248 -24.62 9.45 -11.34
C MET A 248 -24.64 10.78 -12.12
N ASP A 249 -24.86 11.86 -11.38
CA ASP A 249 -24.91 13.21 -11.94
C ASP A 249 -23.49 13.67 -12.36
N PRO A 250 -23.29 14.13 -13.61
CA PRO A 250 -22.00 14.65 -14.07
C PRO A 250 -21.45 15.82 -13.24
N VAL A 251 -22.30 16.56 -12.52
CA VAL A 251 -21.88 17.68 -11.65
C VAL A 251 -20.87 17.26 -10.59
N LEU A 252 -20.89 15.98 -10.17
CA LEU A 252 -19.92 15.47 -9.20
C LEU A 252 -18.50 15.45 -9.75
N LEU A 253 -18.32 15.28 -11.06
CA LEU A 253 -17.00 15.30 -11.69
C LEU A 253 -16.45 16.72 -11.83
N THR A 254 -17.30 17.67 -12.20
CA THR A 254 -16.89 19.09 -12.27
C THR A 254 -16.60 19.61 -10.88
N ALA A 255 -17.40 19.25 -9.86
CA ALA A 255 -17.19 19.69 -8.48
C ALA A 255 -15.82 19.27 -7.91
N VAL A 256 -15.36 18.03 -8.17
CA VAL A 256 -14.03 17.60 -7.70
C VAL A 256 -12.89 18.32 -8.42
N VAL A 257 -13.09 18.67 -9.69
CA VAL A 257 -12.13 19.45 -10.48
C VAL A 257 -12.08 20.90 -10.03
N ASP A 258 -13.24 21.52 -9.80
CA ASP A 258 -13.36 22.87 -9.25
C ASP A 258 -12.74 22.99 -7.85
N ALA A 259 -12.77 21.89 -7.08
CA ALA A 259 -12.07 21.77 -5.79
C ALA A 259 -10.54 21.62 -5.92
N GLY A 260 -10.00 21.55 -7.14
CA GLY A 260 -8.56 21.54 -7.43
C GLY A 260 -7.99 20.19 -7.88
N ALA A 261 -8.81 19.18 -8.15
CA ALA A 261 -8.30 17.91 -8.65
C ALA A 261 -7.62 18.08 -10.03
N ARG A 262 -6.38 17.62 -10.12
CA ARG A 262 -5.54 17.64 -11.33
C ARG A 262 -5.67 16.37 -12.17
N GLY A 263 -6.37 15.38 -11.64
CA GLY A 263 -6.75 14.16 -12.33
C GLY A 263 -7.85 13.44 -11.57
N VAL A 264 -8.61 12.61 -12.28
CA VAL A 264 -9.76 11.89 -11.70
C VAL A 264 -9.65 10.41 -12.04
N VAL A 265 -9.80 9.56 -11.03
CA VAL A 265 -10.03 8.13 -11.20
C VAL A 265 -11.51 7.85 -11.02
N LEU A 266 -12.14 7.23 -12.01
CA LEU A 266 -13.49 6.69 -11.92
C LEU A 266 -13.43 5.20 -11.59
N GLU A 267 -14.04 4.80 -10.48
CA GLU A 267 -14.35 3.41 -10.21
C GLU A 267 -15.61 3.03 -11.01
N GLY A 268 -15.36 2.48 -12.21
CA GLY A 268 -16.35 1.98 -13.14
C GLY A 268 -16.86 0.58 -12.78
N THR A 269 -17.92 0.18 -13.48
CA THR A 269 -18.58 -1.12 -13.31
C THR A 269 -18.07 -2.15 -14.32
N GLY A 270 -18.13 -3.45 -13.98
CA GLY A 270 -17.84 -4.54 -14.93
C GLY A 270 -16.44 -4.44 -15.55
N ALA A 271 -16.35 -4.19 -16.85
CA ALA A 271 -15.08 -4.03 -17.57
C ALA A 271 -14.54 -2.57 -17.56
N GLY A 272 -14.99 -1.72 -16.62
CA GLY A 272 -14.67 -0.29 -16.60
C GLY A 272 -15.69 0.57 -17.33
N ASN A 273 -16.97 0.18 -17.31
CA ASN A 273 -18.06 0.98 -17.85
C ASN A 273 -18.45 2.08 -16.86
N VAL A 274 -18.75 3.27 -17.39
CA VAL A 274 -19.29 4.40 -16.64
C VAL A 274 -20.61 4.86 -17.29
N PRO A 275 -21.52 5.53 -16.56
CA PRO A 275 -22.76 6.05 -17.13
C PRO A 275 -22.50 6.93 -18.36
N VAL A 276 -23.31 6.75 -19.42
CA VAL A 276 -23.18 7.52 -20.68
C VAL A 276 -23.37 9.03 -20.43
N GLY A 277 -24.16 9.40 -19.43
CA GLY A 277 -24.31 10.81 -19.02
C GLY A 277 -22.99 11.49 -18.64
N LEU A 278 -21.96 10.74 -18.22
CA LEU A 278 -20.64 11.29 -17.89
C LEU A 278 -19.79 11.55 -19.14
N PHE A 279 -20.17 11.07 -20.33
CA PHE A 279 -19.28 11.08 -21.50
C PHE A 279 -18.93 12.49 -21.98
N THR A 280 -19.90 13.40 -21.97
CA THR A 280 -19.66 14.81 -22.31
C THR A 280 -18.63 15.42 -21.36
N THR A 281 -18.83 15.28 -20.05
CA THR A 281 -17.91 15.80 -19.04
C THR A 281 -16.53 15.15 -19.13
N ILE A 282 -16.43 13.84 -19.41
CA ILE A 282 -15.13 13.19 -19.62
C ILE A 282 -14.41 13.80 -20.84
N SER A 283 -15.14 14.10 -21.91
CA SER A 283 -14.58 14.76 -23.11
C SER A 283 -14.10 16.18 -22.79
N GLU A 284 -14.90 16.97 -22.08
CA GLU A 284 -14.55 18.33 -21.67
C GLU A 284 -13.31 18.35 -20.76
N LEU A 285 -13.24 17.47 -19.76
CA LEU A 285 -12.06 17.33 -18.91
C LEU A 285 -10.81 16.94 -19.71
N ALA A 286 -10.96 16.07 -20.72
CA ALA A 286 -9.86 15.72 -21.61
C ALA A 286 -9.37 16.91 -22.46
N GLU A 287 -10.26 17.79 -22.89
CA GLU A 287 -9.92 19.04 -23.59
C GLU A 287 -9.21 20.06 -22.68
N TRP A 288 -9.52 20.05 -21.38
CA TRP A 288 -8.84 20.87 -20.36
C TRP A 288 -7.53 20.26 -19.86
N ASP A 289 -7.02 19.22 -20.52
CA ASP A 289 -5.80 18.49 -20.14
C ASP A 289 -5.87 17.84 -18.74
N ILE A 290 -7.08 17.53 -18.26
CA ILE A 290 -7.32 16.82 -17.00
C ILE A 290 -7.53 15.32 -17.30
N PRO A 291 -6.58 14.44 -16.95
CA PRO A 291 -6.71 13.02 -17.22
C PRO A 291 -7.82 12.38 -16.37
N VAL A 292 -8.70 11.63 -17.06
CA VAL A 292 -9.69 10.76 -16.43
C VAL A 292 -9.27 9.30 -16.64
N VAL A 293 -8.89 8.62 -15.57
CA VAL A 293 -8.55 7.20 -15.57
C VAL A 293 -9.77 6.39 -15.13
N VAL A 294 -10.10 5.32 -15.84
CA VAL A 294 -11.19 4.41 -15.46
C VAL A 294 -10.60 3.09 -14.99
N ALA A 295 -10.82 2.80 -13.70
CA ALA A 295 -10.54 1.53 -13.08
C ALA A 295 -11.85 0.77 -12.84
N SER A 296 -11.83 -0.56 -12.88
CA SER A 296 -13.03 -1.32 -12.53
C SER A 296 -13.08 -1.59 -11.03
N ARG A 297 -14.27 -1.53 -10.44
CA ARG A 297 -14.54 -2.08 -9.10
C ARG A 297 -14.37 -3.61 -9.04
N CYS A 298 -14.42 -4.26 -10.21
CA CYS A 298 -14.16 -5.68 -10.34
C CYS A 298 -12.66 -5.92 -10.54
N ARG A 299 -12.17 -7.08 -10.09
CA ARG A 299 -10.80 -7.50 -10.41
C ARG A 299 -10.71 -7.80 -11.91
N THR A 300 -9.78 -7.14 -12.61
CA THR A 300 -9.60 -7.28 -14.07
C THR A 300 -8.14 -7.58 -14.42
N ARG A 301 -7.92 -8.22 -15.57
CA ARG A 301 -6.57 -8.33 -16.16
C ARG A 301 -6.16 -6.98 -16.73
N ALA A 302 -4.85 -6.78 -16.94
CA ALA A 302 -4.31 -5.60 -17.58
C ALA A 302 -4.62 -5.56 -19.09
N VAL A 303 -5.87 -5.26 -19.44
CA VAL A 303 -6.35 -5.10 -20.82
C VAL A 303 -6.68 -3.63 -21.04
N PRO A 304 -6.12 -2.97 -22.09
CA PRO A 304 -6.51 -1.60 -22.41
C PRO A 304 -7.98 -1.53 -22.80
N LEU A 305 -8.65 -0.42 -22.48
CA LEU A 305 -10.09 -0.23 -22.76
C LEU A 305 -10.39 -0.33 -24.25
N GLU A 306 -9.46 0.16 -25.08
CA GLU A 306 -9.53 0.18 -26.53
C GLU A 306 -9.42 -1.21 -27.16
N ALA A 307 -8.85 -2.18 -26.44
CA ALA A 307 -8.73 -3.58 -26.89
C ALA A 307 -9.90 -4.47 -26.42
N LEU A 308 -10.86 -3.91 -25.67
CA LEU A 308 -12.04 -4.66 -25.27
C LEU A 308 -12.98 -4.90 -26.47
N PRO A 309 -13.81 -5.95 -26.42
CA PRO A 309 -14.76 -6.24 -27.49
C PRO A 309 -15.70 -5.06 -27.78
N PRO A 310 -16.27 -4.96 -29.01
CA PRO A 310 -17.24 -3.93 -29.34
C PRO A 310 -18.37 -3.81 -28.31
N GLY A 311 -18.67 -2.59 -27.90
CA GLY A 311 -19.68 -2.29 -26.87
C GLY A 311 -19.11 -2.09 -25.46
N TYR A 312 -17.85 -2.44 -25.22
CA TYR A 312 -17.11 -2.15 -24.00
C TYR A 312 -16.12 -1.00 -24.21
N GLY A 313 -15.58 -0.43 -23.11
CA GLY A 313 -14.52 0.58 -23.19
C GLY A 313 -14.94 1.89 -23.85
N LEU A 314 -16.25 2.18 -23.96
CA LEU A 314 -16.76 3.36 -24.66
C LEU A 314 -16.22 4.69 -24.11
N ALA A 315 -15.91 4.75 -22.82
CA ALA A 315 -15.29 5.92 -22.19
C ALA A 315 -13.94 6.30 -22.83
N ALA A 316 -13.19 5.33 -23.38
CA ALA A 316 -11.94 5.63 -24.07
C ALA A 316 -12.16 6.43 -25.36
N LYS A 317 -13.31 6.26 -26.02
CA LYS A 317 -13.67 7.03 -27.24
C LYS A 317 -13.93 8.50 -26.97
N VAL A 318 -14.25 8.85 -25.73
CA VAL A 318 -14.46 10.23 -25.26
C VAL A 318 -13.30 10.72 -24.41
N GLY A 319 -12.14 10.05 -24.50
CA GLY A 319 -10.89 10.57 -23.96
C GLY A 319 -10.42 9.98 -22.62
N ALA A 320 -11.17 9.06 -22.01
CA ALA A 320 -10.71 8.35 -20.81
C ALA A 320 -9.47 7.47 -21.07
N ILE A 321 -8.75 7.13 -20.00
CA ILE A 321 -7.55 6.29 -19.98
C ILE A 321 -7.86 5.03 -19.16
N GLY A 322 -7.49 3.85 -19.64
CA GLY A 322 -7.70 2.61 -18.89
C GLY A 322 -6.68 2.41 -17.77
N ALA A 323 -7.13 1.94 -16.59
CA ALA A 323 -6.25 1.69 -15.44
C ALA A 323 -5.36 0.44 -15.54
N ARG A 324 -5.38 -0.29 -16.67
CA ARG A 324 -4.54 -1.48 -16.93
C ARG A 324 -4.59 -2.54 -15.81
N GLY A 325 -5.80 -2.85 -15.34
CA GLY A 325 -6.03 -3.90 -14.32
C GLY A 325 -5.66 -3.47 -12.89
N LEU A 326 -5.30 -2.21 -12.66
CA LEU A 326 -5.19 -1.67 -11.31
C LEU A 326 -6.56 -1.56 -10.65
N ALA A 327 -6.62 -1.89 -9.37
CA ALA A 327 -7.74 -1.56 -8.51
C ALA A 327 -7.90 -0.02 -8.42
N PRO A 328 -9.11 0.51 -8.17
CA PRO A 328 -9.37 1.95 -8.19
C PRO A 328 -8.47 2.75 -7.23
N VAL A 329 -8.28 2.25 -6.01
CA VAL A 329 -7.39 2.88 -5.01
C VAL A 329 -5.95 2.96 -5.52
N LYS A 330 -5.44 1.93 -6.18
CA LYS A 330 -4.08 1.90 -6.77
C LYS A 330 -3.96 2.75 -8.03
N ALA A 331 -5.01 2.77 -8.85
CA ALA A 331 -5.06 3.62 -10.04
C ALA A 331 -4.93 5.11 -9.66
N ARG A 332 -5.43 5.51 -8.48
CA ARG A 332 -5.25 6.87 -7.95
C ARG A 332 -3.77 7.21 -7.76
N TYR A 333 -3.01 6.37 -7.07
CA TYR A 333 -1.57 6.61 -6.86
C TYR A 333 -0.74 6.46 -8.13
N ALA A 334 -1.13 5.56 -9.03
CA ALA A 334 -0.54 5.48 -10.37
C ALA A 334 -0.76 6.78 -11.15
N LEU A 335 -1.96 7.38 -11.06
CA LEU A 335 -2.25 8.67 -11.67
C LEU A 335 -1.46 9.82 -11.02
N MET A 336 -1.31 9.82 -9.69
CA MET A 336 -0.45 10.79 -9.00
C MET A 336 0.98 10.73 -9.54
N ALA A 337 1.56 9.53 -9.67
CA ALA A 337 2.90 9.33 -10.19
C ALA A 337 3.03 9.75 -11.67
N ALA A 338 2.06 9.38 -12.51
CA ALA A 338 2.08 9.69 -13.93
C ALA A 338 1.98 11.21 -14.21
N LEU A 339 1.18 11.93 -13.43
CA LEU A 339 1.02 13.39 -13.54
C LEU A 339 2.32 14.16 -13.23
N GLY A 340 3.26 13.55 -12.48
CA GLY A 340 4.59 14.14 -12.29
C GLY A 340 5.36 14.33 -13.60
N GLY A 341 5.05 13.54 -14.64
CA GLY A 341 5.64 13.66 -15.98
C GLY A 341 4.94 14.67 -16.90
N GLY A 342 3.82 15.28 -16.48
CA GLY A 342 3.10 16.29 -17.24
C GLY A 342 1.61 16.02 -17.39
N GLY A 343 1.02 16.58 -18.45
CA GLY A 343 -0.42 16.56 -18.71
C GLY A 343 -0.97 15.22 -19.19
N ARG A 344 -2.18 15.23 -19.73
CA ARG A 344 -2.96 14.04 -20.09
C ARG A 344 -2.24 13.09 -21.05
N GLN A 345 -1.50 13.61 -22.02
CA GLN A 345 -0.78 12.76 -22.98
C GLN A 345 0.36 11.97 -22.31
N ALA A 346 1.14 12.62 -21.44
CA ALA A 346 2.18 11.96 -20.66
C ALA A 346 1.58 10.87 -19.77
N VAL A 347 0.44 11.15 -19.13
CA VAL A 347 -0.30 10.16 -18.33
C VAL A 347 -0.75 8.97 -19.19
N ARG A 348 -1.31 9.20 -20.37
CA ARG A 348 -1.74 8.12 -21.29
C ARG A 348 -0.55 7.24 -21.66
N ASP A 349 0.59 7.83 -22.00
CA ASP A 349 1.79 7.11 -22.41
C ASP A 349 2.43 6.35 -21.24
N TRP A 350 2.37 6.90 -20.03
CA TRP A 350 2.84 6.23 -18.82
C TRP A 350 1.97 5.01 -18.48
N PHE A 351 0.64 5.16 -18.47
CA PHE A 351 -0.29 4.03 -18.28
C PHE A 351 -0.17 3.00 -19.40
N ALA A 352 0.20 3.38 -20.62
CA ALA A 352 0.45 2.43 -21.69
C ALA A 352 1.62 1.47 -21.40
N ARG A 353 2.54 1.83 -20.49
CA ARG A 353 3.71 1.03 -20.11
C ARG A 353 3.52 0.19 -18.82
N LEU A 354 2.39 0.34 -18.11
CA LEU A 354 1.98 -0.52 -16.99
C LEU A 354 1.54 -1.92 -17.46
#